data_AF-A0A521SEJ4-F1
#
_entry.id   AF-A0A521SEJ4-F1
#
_cell.length_a   1.000
_cell.length_b   1.000
_cell.length_c   1.000
_cell.angle_alpha   90.00
_cell.angle_beta   90.00
_cell.angle_gamma   90.00
#
_symmetry.space_group_name_H-M   'P 1'
#
loop_
_entity.id
_entity.type
_entity.pdbx_description
1 polymer ?
#
loop_
_entity_poly.entity_id
_entity_poly.type
_entity_poly.pdbx_seq_one_letter_code
_entity_poly.pdbx_strand_id
1 'polypeptide(L)'
;MCDVADEVGVSTVSAGEGKGTSSPGLQSIDMSKLMPHAHALAGWRENRESHVGFVGYGNTGSGNKVLIAVDREYDPAVPQAVAQALREKGAHVDILFIDMGEPDREFDFLDEVRVIMRREPWEKNPRRWEGLPFIEDFAARRGYDLLIHGKGGPVPKTDHRYEQIPWLRTEHFLQRSTTYPLELHLLINKKTWDPIWEKGRGGKARLTDPEGTDISWSYWEEYYDGTRYGFSSTPRNGHLLSHPVPPLIAKENAAGVVAGTTSHFSRAFPQVKVDLEAGQIVKVVGGAAYGDAWRDLLEESKRTQYPCFPRPGLFYLWEAAIGTNPKILRPSHIERHSSGGFEWERRRSGVIHMGFGTLWRAPEEKWAGERAILYGHLHIHLLLPTLVVTAKDGKEHAVIRKGRLTALDDPEVRQLASKYGDPDELLKEDWIPQIPGLTCAGSYEEYAKDPAKWIYGQKA
;
A
#
# COMPACT_ATOMS: atom_id res chain seq x y z
N MET A 1 58.72 11.76 -17.35
CA MET A 1 58.72 11.06 -16.05
C MET A 1 57.40 11.36 -15.37
N CYS A 2 56.81 10.33 -14.78
CA CYS A 2 55.44 10.20 -14.26
C CYS A 2 54.44 9.68 -15.30
N ASP A 3 54.38 8.35 -15.28
CA ASP A 3 53.57 7.44 -16.06
C ASP A 3 52.08 7.47 -15.70
N VAL A 4 51.30 7.13 -16.71
CA VAL A 4 49.87 6.82 -16.67
C VAL A 4 49.72 5.38 -16.16
N ALA A 5 48.81 5.16 -15.20
CA ALA A 5 48.34 3.82 -14.85
C ALA A 5 46.81 3.80 -14.87
N ASP A 6 46.28 3.25 -15.96
CA ASP A 6 44.97 2.61 -16.00
C ASP A 6 45.00 1.38 -15.09
N GLU A 7 43.96 1.18 -14.27
CA GLU A 7 43.46 -0.15 -13.87
C GLU A 7 42.17 0.01 -13.03
N VAL A 8 41.02 -0.01 -13.71
CA VAL A 8 39.72 -0.31 -13.07
C VAL A 8 39.45 -1.79 -13.34
N GLY A 9 39.72 -2.63 -12.35
CA GLY A 9 39.58 -4.08 -12.44
C GLY A 9 38.11 -4.50 -12.61
N VAL A 10 37.79 -5.00 -13.81
CA VAL A 10 36.62 -5.85 -14.05
C VAL A 10 36.96 -7.23 -13.50
N SER A 11 36.33 -7.63 -12.40
CA SER A 11 36.46 -9.00 -11.85
C SER A 11 35.44 -9.91 -12.51
N THR A 12 35.88 -10.72 -13.47
CA THR A 12 35.17 -11.91 -13.93
C THR A 12 35.46 -13.06 -12.95
N VAL A 13 34.42 -13.61 -12.34
CA VAL A 13 34.57 -14.75 -11.41
C VAL A 13 34.75 -16.03 -12.22
N SER A 14 35.97 -16.59 -12.20
CA SER A 14 36.28 -17.92 -12.73
C SER A 14 35.84 -19.00 -11.73
N ALA A 15 35.20 -20.05 -12.24
CA ALA A 15 34.84 -21.24 -11.46
C ALA A 15 36.09 -21.97 -10.95
N GLY A 16 36.17 -22.12 -9.62
CA GLY A 16 37.21 -22.90 -8.94
C GLY A 16 36.62 -23.66 -7.76
N GLU A 17 36.83 -24.98 -7.76
CA GLU A 17 36.37 -25.94 -6.76
C GLU A 17 36.98 -25.67 -5.37
N GLY A 18 36.16 -25.64 -4.33
CA GLY A 18 36.63 -25.40 -2.96
C GLY A 18 35.58 -25.54 -1.88
N LYS A 19 35.47 -26.77 -1.35
CA LYS A 19 34.93 -27.24 -0.06
C LYS A 19 34.02 -26.32 0.76
N GLY A 20 32.81 -26.85 0.99
CA GLY A 20 31.69 -26.15 1.62
C GLY A 20 31.89 -25.77 3.08
N THR A 21 31.55 -24.52 3.35
CA THR A 21 31.03 -24.05 4.62
C THR A 21 29.58 -23.64 4.37
N SER A 22 28.63 -24.46 4.83
CA SER A 22 27.21 -24.20 4.71
C SER A 22 26.81 -23.01 5.59
N SER A 23 26.69 -21.83 4.99
CA SER A 23 25.99 -20.70 5.59
C SER A 23 24.51 -21.07 5.77
N PRO A 24 23.91 -20.81 6.94
CA PRO A 24 22.51 -21.14 7.16
C PRO A 24 21.62 -20.16 6.37
N GLY A 25 20.86 -20.68 5.40
CA GLY A 25 19.55 -20.12 5.03
C GLY A 25 19.43 -19.23 3.79
N LEU A 26 20.19 -19.44 2.71
CA LEU A 26 19.70 -19.06 1.38
C LEU A 26 18.82 -20.19 0.86
N GLN A 27 17.51 -20.14 1.12
CA GLN A 27 16.58 -20.94 0.33
C GLN A 27 16.69 -20.41 -1.11
N SER A 28 17.39 -21.12 -2.00
CA SER A 28 17.29 -20.85 -3.43
C SER A 28 15.86 -21.17 -3.83
N ILE A 29 15.01 -20.17 -3.91
CA ILE A 29 13.68 -20.37 -4.46
C ILE A 29 13.87 -20.74 -5.92
N ASP A 30 13.33 -21.89 -6.27
CA ASP A 30 13.37 -22.40 -7.62
C ASP A 30 12.61 -21.43 -8.52
N MET A 31 13.36 -20.74 -9.39
CA MET A 31 12.84 -19.81 -10.39
C MET A 31 11.68 -20.40 -11.19
N SER A 32 11.68 -21.73 -11.42
CA SER A 32 10.60 -22.43 -12.13
C SER A 32 9.22 -22.21 -11.50
N LYS A 33 9.15 -21.99 -10.17
CA LYS A 33 7.89 -21.72 -9.45
C LYS A 33 7.39 -20.30 -9.66
N LEU A 34 8.28 -19.34 -9.92
CA LEU A 34 7.93 -17.94 -10.16
C LEU A 34 7.50 -17.70 -11.61
N MET A 35 8.08 -18.46 -12.55
CA MET A 35 7.85 -18.26 -13.99
C MET A 35 6.37 -18.29 -14.41
N PRO A 36 5.48 -19.16 -13.90
CA PRO A 36 4.06 -19.11 -14.26
C PRO A 36 3.39 -17.76 -13.96
N HIS A 37 3.70 -17.17 -12.80
CA HIS A 37 3.19 -15.84 -12.43
C HIS A 37 3.82 -14.75 -13.31
N ALA A 38 5.13 -14.82 -13.55
CA ALA A 38 5.83 -13.86 -14.41
C ALA A 38 5.32 -13.89 -15.86
N HIS A 39 5.05 -15.07 -16.43
CA HIS A 39 4.44 -15.23 -17.75
C HIS A 39 3.04 -14.64 -17.81
N ALA A 40 2.22 -14.86 -16.77
CA ALA A 40 0.90 -14.26 -16.69
C ALA A 40 1.00 -12.73 -16.73
N LEU A 41 1.80 -12.13 -15.85
CA LEU A 41 2.00 -10.67 -15.80
C LEU A 41 2.56 -10.11 -17.12
N ALA A 42 3.51 -10.81 -17.75
CA ALA A 42 4.07 -10.43 -19.05
C ALA A 42 3.04 -10.46 -20.19
N GLY A 43 1.93 -11.20 -20.05
CA GLY A 43 0.82 -11.22 -20.99
C GLY A 43 -0.34 -10.29 -20.62
N TRP A 44 -0.40 -9.79 -19.39
CA TRP A 44 -1.51 -9.00 -18.88
C TRP A 44 -1.46 -7.55 -19.31
N ARG A 45 -2.65 -6.95 -19.46
CA ARG A 45 -2.80 -5.53 -19.79
C ARG A 45 -2.06 -4.65 -18.78
N GLU A 46 -1.35 -3.65 -19.31
CA GLU A 46 -0.81 -2.51 -18.57
C GLU A 46 -1.94 -1.56 -18.12
N ASN A 47 -1.99 -1.25 -16.84
CA ASN A 47 -3.05 -0.44 -16.23
C ASN A 47 -2.54 0.82 -15.53
N ARG A 48 -1.21 0.98 -15.37
CA ARG A 48 -0.58 2.05 -14.58
C ARG A 48 -1.11 2.12 -13.15
N GLU A 49 -1.32 0.96 -12.53
CA GLU A 49 -1.86 0.86 -11.18
C GLU A 49 -0.91 0.09 -10.26
N SER A 50 -0.78 0.54 -9.01
CA SER A 50 0.19 0.00 -8.05
C SER A 50 -0.27 -1.29 -7.35
N HIS A 51 -1.54 -1.66 -7.52
CA HIS A 51 -2.18 -2.65 -6.67
C HIS A 51 -2.18 -4.04 -7.31
N VAL A 52 -1.89 -5.03 -6.47
CA VAL A 52 -1.79 -6.45 -6.87
C VAL A 52 -3.13 -6.92 -7.46
N GLY A 53 -3.07 -7.59 -8.61
CA GLY A 53 -4.23 -7.95 -9.43
C GLY A 53 -4.50 -6.97 -10.58
N PHE A 54 -3.83 -5.81 -10.62
CA PHE A 54 -3.96 -4.81 -11.70
C PHE A 54 -2.64 -4.53 -12.43
N VAL A 55 -1.52 -5.09 -12.00
CA VAL A 55 -0.22 -4.90 -12.67
C VAL A 55 -0.06 -5.88 -13.82
N GLY A 56 0.41 -5.40 -14.97
CA GLY A 56 0.71 -6.21 -16.15
C GLY A 56 1.71 -5.52 -17.06
N TYR A 57 2.38 -6.26 -17.95
CA TYR A 57 3.46 -5.78 -18.83
C TYR A 57 3.23 -6.16 -20.30
N GLY A 58 1.97 -6.37 -20.67
CA GLY A 58 1.50 -7.03 -21.89
C GLY A 58 1.87 -6.36 -23.20
N ASN A 59 2.02 -5.03 -23.22
CA ASN A 59 2.36 -4.30 -24.43
C ASN A 59 3.86 -4.40 -24.77
N THR A 60 4.66 -5.02 -23.91
CA THR A 60 6.09 -5.26 -24.15
C THR A 60 6.29 -6.43 -25.11
N GLY A 61 7.04 -6.22 -26.19
CA GLY A 61 7.36 -7.22 -27.20
C GLY A 61 8.81 -7.13 -27.70
N SER A 62 9.05 -7.77 -28.85
CA SER A 62 10.38 -7.88 -29.45
C SER A 62 11.01 -6.51 -29.72
N GLY A 63 12.26 -6.34 -29.28
CA GLY A 63 13.04 -5.12 -29.47
C GLY A 63 12.74 -4.00 -28.47
N ASN A 64 11.71 -4.12 -27.62
CA ASN A 64 11.49 -3.13 -26.56
C ASN A 64 12.63 -3.12 -25.55
N LYS A 65 13.02 -1.93 -25.10
CA LYS A 65 13.95 -1.73 -23.99
C LYS A 65 13.18 -1.57 -22.68
N VAL A 66 13.44 -2.45 -21.72
CA VAL A 66 12.79 -2.44 -20.40
C VAL A 66 13.85 -2.24 -19.33
N LEU A 67 13.59 -1.31 -18.40
CA LEU A 67 14.36 -1.17 -17.17
C LEU A 67 13.51 -1.67 -16.01
N ILE A 68 13.99 -2.69 -15.31
CA ILE A 68 13.47 -3.07 -13.99
C ILE A 68 14.38 -2.45 -12.94
N ALA A 69 13.87 -1.47 -12.20
CA ALA A 69 14.63 -0.82 -11.15
C ALA A 69 13.98 -1.12 -9.79
N VAL A 70 14.75 -1.74 -8.91
CA VAL A 70 14.32 -2.17 -7.57
C VAL A 70 15.40 -1.84 -6.54
N ASP A 71 15.06 -1.88 -5.25
CA ASP A 71 16.05 -1.74 -4.19
C ASP A 71 16.37 -3.08 -3.53
N ARG A 72 17.29 -3.07 -2.57
CA ARG A 72 17.73 -4.27 -1.83
C ARG A 72 16.65 -4.89 -0.92
N GLU A 73 15.47 -4.27 -0.78
CA GLU A 73 14.36 -4.88 -0.03
C GLU A 73 13.70 -6.03 -0.80
N TYR A 74 13.91 -6.07 -2.13
CA TYR A 74 13.40 -7.13 -2.96
C TYR A 74 14.22 -8.41 -2.81
N ASP A 75 13.51 -9.54 -2.74
CA ASP A 75 14.06 -10.83 -3.13
C ASP A 75 14.46 -10.76 -4.63
N PRO A 76 15.74 -10.89 -4.99
CA PRO A 76 16.20 -10.77 -6.37
C PRO A 76 15.54 -11.74 -7.34
N ALA A 77 15.00 -12.86 -6.87
CA ALA A 77 14.33 -13.83 -7.72
C ALA A 77 13.06 -13.25 -8.38
N VAL A 78 12.37 -12.32 -7.72
CA VAL A 78 11.15 -11.68 -8.26
C VAL A 78 11.43 -10.84 -9.50
N PRO A 79 12.26 -9.78 -9.46
CA PRO A 79 12.58 -8.99 -10.65
C PRO A 79 13.28 -9.83 -11.73
N GLN A 80 14.06 -10.86 -11.35
CA GLN A 80 14.67 -11.78 -12.31
C GLN A 80 13.62 -12.61 -13.07
N ALA A 81 12.59 -13.13 -12.39
CA ALA A 81 11.53 -13.90 -13.04
C ALA A 81 10.74 -13.05 -14.03
N VAL A 82 10.41 -11.81 -13.64
CA VAL A 82 9.76 -10.83 -14.52
C VAL A 82 10.66 -10.52 -15.72
N ALA A 83 11.95 -10.26 -15.50
CA ALA A 83 12.89 -9.99 -16.59
C ALA A 83 13.00 -11.16 -17.57
N GLN A 84 13.07 -12.39 -17.06
CA GLN A 84 13.12 -13.59 -17.88
C GLN A 84 11.87 -13.73 -18.76
N ALA A 85 10.68 -13.58 -18.19
CA ALA A 85 9.42 -13.64 -18.93
C ALA A 85 9.35 -12.59 -20.05
N LEU A 86 9.86 -11.38 -19.83
CA LEU A 86 9.90 -10.32 -20.83
C LEU A 86 10.97 -10.57 -21.92
N ARG A 87 12.13 -11.13 -21.54
CA ARG A 87 13.16 -11.55 -22.50
C ARG A 87 12.66 -12.65 -23.44
N GLU A 88 11.85 -13.58 -22.93
CA GLU A 88 11.20 -14.61 -23.75
C GLU A 88 10.23 -14.03 -24.79
N LYS A 89 9.66 -12.84 -24.54
CA LYS A 89 8.89 -12.07 -25.53
C LYS A 89 9.77 -11.29 -26.54
N GLY A 90 11.09 -11.41 -26.44
CA GLY A 90 12.08 -10.74 -27.29
C GLY A 90 12.49 -9.33 -26.83
N ALA A 91 12.12 -8.92 -25.61
CA ALA A 91 12.53 -7.63 -25.08
C ALA A 91 13.99 -7.63 -24.59
N HIS A 92 14.65 -6.47 -24.65
CA HIS A 92 15.93 -6.22 -24.00
C HIS A 92 15.66 -5.69 -22.59
N VAL A 93 16.02 -6.46 -21.57
CA VAL A 93 15.69 -6.14 -20.17
C VAL A 93 16.96 -5.94 -19.35
N ASP A 94 17.10 -4.75 -18.80
CA ASP A 94 18.11 -4.40 -17.80
C ASP A 94 17.50 -4.43 -16.40
N ILE A 95 18.29 -4.86 -15.41
CA ILE A 95 17.89 -4.82 -14.00
C ILE A 95 18.88 -3.94 -13.23
N LEU A 96 18.36 -2.98 -12.49
CA LEU A 96 19.12 -2.10 -11.61
C LEU A 96 18.69 -2.32 -10.16
N PHE A 97 19.65 -2.68 -9.30
CA PHE A 97 19.47 -2.76 -7.85
C PHE A 97 20.04 -1.52 -7.17
N ILE A 98 19.23 -0.89 -6.33
CA ILE A 98 19.56 0.36 -5.65
C ILE A 98 19.79 0.06 -4.17
N ASP A 99 20.91 0.50 -3.64
CA ASP A 99 21.18 0.40 -2.21
C ASP A 99 20.53 1.58 -1.48
N MET A 100 19.47 1.26 -0.72
CA MET A 100 18.72 2.21 0.10
C MET A 100 18.97 2.00 1.61
N GLY A 101 20.06 1.30 1.96
CA GLY A 101 20.42 0.94 3.33
C GLY A 101 20.03 -0.50 3.70
N GLU A 102 19.98 -0.79 5.00
CA GLU A 102 19.74 -2.15 5.52
C GLU A 102 18.23 -2.50 5.54
N PRO A 103 17.78 -3.45 4.71
CA PRO A 103 16.37 -3.86 4.65
C PRO A 103 16.01 -4.89 5.73
N ASP A 104 16.99 -5.70 6.16
CA ASP A 104 16.77 -6.89 6.98
C ASP A 104 17.04 -6.60 8.46
N ARG A 105 16.26 -5.67 9.04
CA ARG A 105 16.22 -5.46 10.48
C ARG A 105 14.80 -5.54 11.00
N GLU A 106 14.68 -5.82 12.29
CA GLU A 106 13.40 -5.69 12.97
C GLU A 106 12.97 -4.23 13.03
N PHE A 107 11.67 -4.04 12.81
CA PHE A 107 11.05 -2.75 12.96
C PHE A 107 10.97 -2.30 14.41
N ASP A 108 11.08 -0.99 14.61
CA ASP A 108 10.67 -0.33 15.83
C ASP A 108 9.34 0.42 15.63
N PHE A 109 8.88 1.11 16.68
CA PHE A 109 7.61 1.85 16.68
C PHE A 109 7.65 3.14 15.85
N LEU A 110 8.83 3.63 15.46
CA LEU A 110 9.04 4.95 14.86
C LEU A 110 9.44 4.89 13.38
N ASP A 111 9.47 3.69 12.79
CA ASP A 111 9.86 3.49 11.40
C ASP A 111 8.98 4.28 10.42
N GLU A 112 7.66 4.22 10.57
CA GLU A 112 6.73 4.96 9.73
C GLU A 112 6.93 6.47 9.88
N VAL A 113 7.15 6.94 11.11
CA VAL A 113 7.42 8.34 11.40
C VAL A 113 8.67 8.82 10.67
N ARG A 114 9.76 8.04 10.75
CA ARG A 114 11.03 8.37 10.06
C ARG A 114 10.95 8.22 8.55
N VAL A 115 10.05 7.41 8.02
CA VAL A 115 9.90 7.22 6.58
C VAL A 115 8.98 8.27 5.96
N ILE A 116 7.85 8.60 6.58
CA ILE A 116 6.80 9.42 5.96
C ILE A 116 6.90 10.89 6.35
N MET A 117 7.21 11.19 7.62
CA MET A 117 7.21 12.56 8.13
C MET A 117 8.48 13.29 7.72
N ARG A 118 8.33 14.51 7.21
CA ARG A 118 9.39 15.26 6.53
C ARG A 118 9.30 16.76 6.81
N ARG A 119 10.43 17.44 6.65
CA ARG A 119 10.59 18.92 6.70
C ARG A 119 11.52 19.42 5.59
N GLU A 120 11.79 18.59 4.60
CA GLU A 120 12.62 18.92 3.45
C GLU A 120 11.92 18.41 2.20
N PRO A 121 12.19 18.96 1.00
CA PRO A 121 11.61 18.43 -0.23
C PRO A 121 11.92 16.93 -0.38
N TRP A 122 10.89 16.12 -0.61
CA TRP A 122 11.01 14.66 -0.69
C TRP A 122 11.97 14.24 -1.81
N GLU A 123 12.13 15.05 -2.86
CA GLU A 123 13.05 14.77 -3.96
C GLU A 123 14.52 14.71 -3.53
N LYS A 124 14.88 15.37 -2.41
CA LYS A 124 16.24 15.33 -1.85
C LYS A 124 16.52 14.07 -1.04
N ASN A 125 15.47 13.51 -0.45
CA ASN A 125 15.53 12.31 0.38
C ASN A 125 14.25 11.49 0.16
N PRO A 126 14.15 10.81 -1.00
CA PRO A 126 12.94 10.10 -1.40
C PRO A 126 12.53 9.07 -0.36
N ARG A 127 11.23 8.91 -0.18
CA ARG A 127 10.74 7.88 0.74
C ARG A 127 11.08 6.52 0.15
N ARG A 128 11.38 5.54 1.01
CA ARG A 128 11.68 4.12 0.67
C ARG A 128 10.61 3.44 -0.20
N TRP A 129 9.45 4.08 -0.31
CA TRP A 129 8.24 3.63 -0.98
C TRP A 129 7.96 4.34 -2.31
N GLU A 130 8.87 5.17 -2.78
CA GLU A 130 8.64 6.02 -3.94
C GLU A 130 9.36 5.51 -5.17
N GLY A 131 8.78 5.80 -6.34
CA GLY A 131 9.59 5.88 -7.55
C GLY A 131 10.69 6.92 -7.34
N LEU A 132 11.93 6.58 -7.63
CA LEU A 132 13.09 7.42 -7.39
C LEU A 132 13.24 8.36 -8.59
N PRO A 133 13.14 9.70 -8.41
CA PRO A 133 13.13 10.64 -9.54
C PRO A 133 14.36 10.51 -10.46
N PHE A 134 15.53 10.16 -9.89
CA PHE A 134 16.74 9.95 -10.68
C PHE A 134 16.70 8.68 -11.54
N ILE A 135 15.91 7.67 -11.15
CA ILE A 135 15.66 6.46 -11.96
C ILE A 135 14.69 6.78 -13.10
N GLU A 136 13.65 7.55 -12.80
CA GLU A 136 12.67 8.02 -13.79
C GLU A 136 13.36 8.86 -14.88
N ASP A 137 14.24 9.80 -14.50
CA ASP A 137 15.06 10.59 -15.41
C ASP A 137 16.08 9.74 -16.17
N PHE A 138 16.74 8.77 -15.51
CA PHE A 138 17.65 7.84 -16.17
C PHE A 138 16.94 7.02 -17.26
N ALA A 139 15.76 6.48 -16.95
CA ALA A 139 14.96 5.68 -17.88
C ALA A 139 14.59 6.49 -19.14
N ALA A 140 14.16 7.74 -18.94
CA ALA A 140 13.83 8.66 -20.03
C ALA A 140 15.06 8.98 -20.90
N ARG A 141 16.20 9.36 -20.29
CA ARG A 141 17.43 9.73 -21.03
C ARG A 141 18.04 8.58 -21.81
N ARG A 142 17.88 7.34 -21.34
CA ARG A 142 18.39 6.15 -22.02
C ARG A 142 17.42 5.56 -23.05
N GLY A 143 16.22 6.15 -23.17
CA GLY A 143 15.22 5.74 -24.15
C GLY A 143 14.68 4.34 -23.88
N TYR A 144 14.34 4.04 -22.62
CA TYR A 144 13.58 2.82 -22.29
C TYR A 144 12.11 2.98 -22.69
N ASP A 145 11.53 1.94 -23.28
CA ASP A 145 10.11 1.90 -23.67
C ASP A 145 9.19 1.64 -22.47
N LEU A 146 9.69 0.90 -21.47
CA LEU A 146 9.00 0.57 -20.23
C LEU A 146 9.95 0.69 -19.03
N LEU A 147 9.53 1.44 -18.02
CA LEU A 147 10.11 1.42 -16.69
C LEU A 147 9.20 0.59 -15.76
N ILE A 148 9.76 -0.48 -15.19
CA ILE A 148 9.13 -1.26 -14.12
C ILE A 148 9.78 -0.82 -12.81
N HIS A 149 9.09 0.02 -12.04
CA HIS A 149 9.67 0.66 -10.86
C HIS A 149 8.63 1.08 -9.81
N GLY A 150 9.03 1.07 -8.55
CA GLY A 150 8.16 1.32 -7.42
C GLY A 150 7.34 0.08 -7.09
N LYS A 151 7.00 -0.04 -5.81
CA LYS A 151 6.23 -1.18 -5.28
C LYS A 151 4.81 -0.73 -4.79
N GLY A 152 4.50 0.58 -4.82
CA GLY A 152 3.29 1.20 -4.27
C GLY A 152 3.11 2.68 -4.65
N GLY A 153 2.00 3.29 -4.22
CA GLY A 153 1.76 4.73 -4.35
C GLY A 153 1.39 5.22 -5.77
N PRO A 154 1.22 6.54 -5.96
CA PRO A 154 0.85 7.12 -7.26
C PRO A 154 1.91 6.86 -8.34
N VAL A 155 1.47 6.40 -9.51
CA VAL A 155 2.34 6.28 -10.70
C VAL A 155 2.57 7.67 -11.31
N PRO A 156 3.82 8.12 -11.48
CA PRO A 156 4.12 9.44 -12.06
C PRO A 156 3.64 9.54 -13.51
N LYS A 157 3.48 10.78 -14.01
CA LYS A 157 3.24 11.02 -15.44
C LYS A 157 4.58 11.00 -16.17
N THR A 158 4.71 10.11 -17.14
CA THR A 158 5.94 9.85 -17.89
C THR A 158 5.60 9.71 -19.38
N ASP A 159 6.53 10.10 -20.25
CA ASP A 159 6.37 9.92 -21.70
C ASP A 159 6.54 8.44 -22.13
N HIS A 160 7.37 7.70 -21.40
CA HIS A 160 7.51 6.25 -21.55
C HIS A 160 6.45 5.49 -20.72
N ARG A 161 6.23 4.21 -21.05
CA ARG A 161 5.33 3.35 -20.29
C ARG A 161 5.92 3.12 -18.90
N TYR A 162 5.07 3.10 -17.87
CA TYR A 162 5.48 2.95 -16.49
C TYR A 162 4.53 1.98 -15.80
N GLU A 163 5.08 0.92 -15.21
CA GLU A 163 4.35 -0.02 -14.38
C GLU A 163 5.10 -0.28 -13.08
N GLN A 164 4.39 -0.77 -12.07
CA GLN A 164 4.99 -1.09 -10.78
C GLN A 164 5.36 -2.57 -10.66
N ILE A 165 6.10 -2.91 -9.62
CA ILE A 165 6.42 -4.29 -9.23
C ILE A 165 6.22 -4.45 -7.71
N PRO A 166 4.96 -4.53 -7.24
CA PRO A 166 4.60 -4.46 -5.80
C PRO A 166 5.03 -5.66 -4.95
N TRP A 167 5.66 -6.68 -5.53
CA TRP A 167 6.03 -7.91 -4.84
C TRP A 167 7.48 -7.86 -4.38
N LEU A 168 7.68 -7.47 -3.13
CA LEU A 168 9.03 -7.42 -2.55
C LEU A 168 9.59 -8.81 -2.22
N ARG A 169 8.73 -9.76 -1.85
CA ARG A 169 9.15 -11.10 -1.48
C ARG A 169 8.58 -12.12 -2.47
N THR A 170 9.29 -13.20 -2.67
CA THR A 170 8.81 -14.37 -3.41
C THR A 170 7.52 -14.92 -2.83
N GLU A 171 7.36 -14.91 -1.50
CA GLU A 171 6.10 -15.25 -0.84
C GLU A 171 4.93 -14.39 -1.33
N HIS A 172 5.13 -13.07 -1.49
CA HIS A 172 4.12 -12.17 -2.07
C HIS A 172 3.80 -12.57 -3.52
N PHE A 173 4.84 -12.79 -4.32
CA PHE A 173 4.72 -13.06 -5.75
C PHE A 173 3.98 -14.37 -6.04
N LEU A 174 4.19 -15.39 -5.21
CA LEU A 174 3.57 -16.71 -5.32
C LEU A 174 2.11 -16.75 -4.83
N GLN A 175 1.60 -15.69 -4.21
CA GLN A 175 0.20 -15.66 -3.76
C GLN A 175 -0.76 -15.67 -4.95
N ARG A 176 -1.96 -16.26 -4.73
CA ARG A 176 -3.06 -16.25 -5.70
C ARG A 176 -3.51 -14.84 -6.07
N SER A 177 -3.21 -13.84 -5.24
CA SER A 177 -3.47 -12.42 -5.52
C SER A 177 -2.74 -11.91 -6.76
N THR A 178 -1.52 -12.39 -7.03
CA THR A 178 -0.69 -11.99 -8.17
C THR A 178 -1.38 -12.27 -9.49
N THR A 179 -2.03 -13.42 -9.61
CA THR A 179 -2.72 -13.87 -10.83
C THR A 179 -4.23 -13.90 -10.66
N TYR A 180 -4.78 -13.07 -9.77
CA TYR A 180 -6.23 -13.00 -9.54
C TYR A 180 -6.96 -12.46 -10.80
N PRO A 181 -8.10 -13.04 -11.22
CA PRO A 181 -8.71 -12.67 -12.50
C PRO A 181 -9.11 -11.18 -12.58
N LEU A 182 -8.52 -10.45 -13.54
CA LEU A 182 -8.66 -8.99 -13.66
C LEU A 182 -10.12 -8.53 -13.77
N GLU A 183 -10.91 -9.13 -14.67
CA GLU A 183 -12.32 -8.75 -14.87
C GLU A 183 -13.16 -8.95 -13.60
N LEU A 184 -12.89 -10.03 -12.86
CA LEU A 184 -13.53 -10.28 -11.57
C LEU A 184 -13.13 -9.22 -10.55
N HIS A 185 -11.84 -8.88 -10.48
CA HIS A 185 -11.34 -7.87 -9.55
C HIS A 185 -11.90 -6.48 -9.88
N LEU A 186 -11.98 -6.11 -11.15
CA LEU A 186 -12.62 -4.87 -11.61
C LEU A 186 -14.09 -4.80 -11.17
N LEU A 187 -14.84 -5.91 -11.33
CA LEU A 187 -16.24 -5.95 -10.90
C LEU A 187 -16.39 -5.83 -9.37
N ILE A 188 -15.52 -6.49 -8.60
CA ILE A 188 -15.47 -6.35 -7.12
C ILE A 188 -15.23 -4.88 -6.73
N ASN A 189 -14.27 -4.21 -7.38
CA ASN A 189 -13.99 -2.80 -7.10
C ASN A 189 -15.18 -1.91 -7.44
N LYS A 190 -15.79 -2.12 -8.61
CA LYS A 190 -16.98 -1.37 -9.02
C LYS A 190 -18.12 -1.53 -8.00
N LYS A 191 -18.47 -2.77 -7.65
CA LYS A 191 -19.56 -3.06 -6.70
C LYS A 191 -19.28 -2.53 -5.29
N THR A 192 -18.01 -2.48 -4.89
CA THR A 192 -17.59 -1.85 -3.62
C THR A 192 -17.67 -0.33 -3.69
N TRP A 193 -17.37 0.26 -4.86
CA TRP A 193 -17.36 1.70 -5.07
C TRP A 193 -18.75 2.31 -5.23
N ASP A 194 -19.66 1.61 -5.90
CA ASP A 194 -21.00 2.12 -6.23
C ASP A 194 -21.78 2.68 -5.00
N PRO A 195 -21.81 2.02 -3.83
CA PRO A 195 -22.42 2.60 -2.63
C PRO A 195 -21.82 3.95 -2.21
N ILE A 196 -20.51 4.12 -2.35
CA ILE A 196 -19.80 5.34 -1.95
C ILE A 196 -20.03 6.46 -2.98
N TRP A 197 -19.86 6.15 -4.25
CA TRP A 197 -19.90 7.16 -5.31
C TRP A 197 -21.32 7.46 -5.81
N GLU A 198 -22.10 6.43 -6.12
CA GLU A 198 -23.43 6.58 -6.74
C GLU A 198 -24.53 6.85 -5.71
N LYS A 199 -24.35 6.40 -4.46
CA LYS A 199 -25.36 6.52 -3.39
C LYS A 199 -24.93 7.44 -2.25
N GLY A 200 -23.63 7.62 -2.04
CA GLY A 200 -23.11 8.40 -0.93
C GLY A 200 -23.38 9.90 -1.06
N ARG A 201 -23.51 10.46 -2.27
CA ARG A 201 -23.63 11.91 -2.49
C ARG A 201 -24.78 12.55 -1.69
N GLY A 202 -24.44 13.51 -0.83
CA GLY A 202 -25.36 14.19 0.08
C GLY A 202 -25.77 13.36 1.31
N GLY A 203 -25.18 12.17 1.48
CA GLY A 203 -25.38 11.25 2.59
C GLY A 203 -24.24 11.29 3.61
N LYS A 204 -24.05 10.18 4.32
CA LYS A 204 -23.03 10.02 5.37
C LYS A 204 -22.48 8.60 5.40
N ALA A 205 -21.31 8.43 6.00
CA ALA A 205 -20.77 7.12 6.35
C ALA A 205 -20.70 6.94 7.86
N ARG A 206 -20.80 5.69 8.31
CA ARG A 206 -20.35 5.26 9.63
C ARG A 206 -19.40 4.08 9.46
N LEU A 207 -18.24 4.18 10.09
CA LEU A 207 -17.19 3.18 10.09
C LEU A 207 -16.95 2.74 11.53
N THR A 208 -17.10 1.46 11.80
CA THR A 208 -16.78 0.85 13.10
C THR A 208 -15.78 -0.27 12.95
N ASP A 209 -14.98 -0.54 13.98
CA ASP A 209 -14.11 -1.70 14.05
C ASP A 209 -14.11 -2.23 15.49
N PRO A 210 -14.11 -3.56 15.72
CA PRO A 210 -14.11 -4.14 17.06
C PRO A 210 -12.90 -3.74 17.94
N GLU A 211 -11.82 -3.23 17.35
CA GLU A 211 -10.70 -2.63 18.09
C GLU A 211 -11.05 -1.25 18.71
N GLY A 212 -12.27 -0.76 18.52
CA GLY A 212 -12.78 0.45 19.18
C GLY A 212 -12.88 1.69 18.28
N THR A 213 -12.79 1.51 16.97
CA THR A 213 -13.13 2.57 16.00
C THR A 213 -14.64 2.75 15.95
N ASP A 214 -15.08 4.00 16.02
CA ASP A 214 -16.45 4.45 15.69
C ASP A 214 -16.35 5.90 15.23
N ILE A 215 -16.38 6.10 13.92
CA ILE A 215 -16.24 7.40 13.26
C ILE A 215 -17.31 7.56 12.18
N SER A 216 -17.74 8.80 11.96
CA SER A 216 -18.66 9.15 10.89
C SER A 216 -18.21 10.40 10.14
N TRP A 217 -18.62 10.53 8.88
CA TRP A 217 -18.40 11.73 8.06
C TRP A 217 -19.55 11.93 7.07
N SER A 218 -19.69 13.14 6.55
CA SER A 218 -20.65 13.46 5.49
C SER A 218 -20.01 13.40 4.10
N TYR A 219 -20.77 12.86 3.16
CA TYR A 219 -20.44 12.90 1.73
C TYR A 219 -21.02 14.16 1.09
N TRP A 220 -20.43 15.30 1.42
CA TRP A 220 -20.87 16.60 0.90
C TRP A 220 -20.84 16.63 -0.64
N GLU A 221 -21.83 17.30 -1.25
CA GLU A 221 -21.97 17.36 -2.72
C GLU A 221 -20.72 17.96 -3.39
N GLU A 222 -20.06 18.91 -2.72
CA GLU A 222 -18.83 19.57 -3.16
C GLU A 222 -17.63 18.63 -3.34
N TYR A 223 -17.65 17.46 -2.70
CA TYR A 223 -16.61 16.45 -2.89
C TYR A 223 -16.74 15.65 -4.19
N TYR A 224 -17.89 15.73 -4.87
CA TYR A 224 -18.19 14.97 -6.08
C TYR A 224 -17.90 15.75 -7.38
N ASP A 225 -16.97 16.69 -7.35
CA ASP A 225 -16.57 17.49 -8.51
C ASP A 225 -15.66 16.75 -9.51
N GLY A 226 -15.19 15.54 -9.15
CA GLY A 226 -14.34 14.69 -9.99
C GLY A 226 -12.88 15.13 -10.07
N THR A 227 -12.46 16.11 -9.28
CA THR A 227 -11.09 16.66 -9.33
C THR A 227 -10.13 16.02 -8.32
N ARG A 228 -10.67 15.25 -7.38
CA ARG A 228 -9.92 14.67 -6.25
C ARG A 228 -9.22 13.38 -6.62
N TYR A 229 -8.01 13.22 -6.11
CA TYR A 229 -7.21 12.02 -6.32
C TYR A 229 -7.96 10.78 -5.87
N GLY A 230 -8.28 9.87 -6.80
CA GLY A 230 -8.92 8.59 -6.53
C GLY A 230 -10.37 8.63 -6.04
N PHE A 231 -10.88 9.79 -5.61
CA PHE A 231 -12.27 10.03 -5.23
C PHE A 231 -13.02 10.66 -6.40
N SER A 232 -13.33 9.86 -7.41
CA SER A 232 -14.01 10.29 -8.63
C SER A 232 -14.93 9.19 -9.16
N SER A 233 -15.59 9.43 -10.31
CA SER A 233 -16.34 8.39 -11.01
C SER A 233 -15.49 7.21 -11.45
N THR A 234 -14.17 7.39 -11.54
CA THR A 234 -13.19 6.32 -11.78
C THR A 234 -12.28 6.20 -10.55
N PRO A 235 -12.48 5.17 -9.70
CA PRO A 235 -11.69 5.03 -8.48
C PRO A 235 -10.30 4.45 -8.75
N ARG A 236 -9.45 4.44 -7.72
CA ARG A 236 -8.19 3.69 -7.74
C ARG A 236 -8.46 2.22 -7.43
N ASN A 237 -8.46 1.39 -8.45
CA ASN A 237 -8.70 -0.04 -8.29
C ASN A 237 -7.65 -0.67 -7.36
N GLY A 238 -8.11 -1.50 -6.43
CA GLY A 238 -7.29 -2.08 -5.37
C GLY A 238 -7.17 -1.22 -4.11
N HIS A 239 -7.70 0.01 -4.13
CA HIS A 239 -7.43 1.02 -3.11
C HIS A 239 -8.51 2.12 -3.09
N LEU A 240 -9.74 1.71 -2.78
CA LEU A 240 -10.92 2.56 -2.91
C LEU A 240 -11.04 3.53 -1.73
N LEU A 241 -11.24 4.81 -2.00
CA LEU A 241 -11.24 5.87 -0.98
C LEU A 241 -12.64 6.10 -0.43
N SER A 242 -12.95 5.53 0.73
CA SER A 242 -14.27 5.69 1.37
C SER A 242 -14.50 7.07 1.98
N HIS A 243 -13.45 7.82 2.26
CA HIS A 243 -13.53 9.22 2.68
C HIS A 243 -13.01 10.14 1.56
N PRO A 244 -13.63 11.31 1.32
CA PRO A 244 -13.12 12.30 0.36
C PRO A 244 -11.74 12.83 0.72
N VAL A 245 -10.81 12.80 -0.23
CA VAL A 245 -9.43 13.24 0.03
C VAL A 245 -9.24 14.76 -0.02
N PRO A 246 -8.14 15.30 0.54
CA PRO A 246 -7.81 16.72 0.41
C PRO A 246 -7.68 17.17 -1.06
N PRO A 247 -7.96 18.44 -1.38
CA PRO A 247 -8.31 19.53 -0.47
C PRO A 247 -9.67 19.38 0.22
N LEU A 248 -9.65 19.51 1.56
CA LEU A 248 -10.83 19.35 2.41
C LEU A 248 -11.62 20.66 2.47
N ILE A 249 -12.94 20.57 2.47
CA ILE A 249 -13.81 21.76 2.49
C ILE A 249 -13.98 22.29 3.92
N ALA A 250 -14.38 23.57 4.03
CA ALA A 250 -14.56 24.24 5.33
C ALA A 250 -15.55 23.52 6.28
N LYS A 251 -16.55 22.84 5.72
CA LYS A 251 -17.57 22.08 6.45
C LYS A 251 -17.23 20.59 6.65
N GLU A 252 -15.98 20.19 6.46
CA GLU A 252 -15.51 18.85 6.84
C GLU A 252 -15.89 18.56 8.29
N ASN A 253 -16.46 17.38 8.52
CA ASN A 253 -17.13 17.03 9.76
C ASN A 253 -16.82 15.61 10.24
N ALA A 254 -15.79 14.94 9.72
CA ALA A 254 -15.42 13.61 10.22
C ALA A 254 -15.13 13.69 11.72
N ALA A 255 -15.81 12.87 12.52
CA ALA A 255 -15.73 12.93 13.97
C ALA A 255 -15.99 11.56 14.60
N GLY A 256 -15.29 11.30 15.70
CA GLY A 256 -15.34 10.02 16.42
C GLY A 256 -13.95 9.54 16.82
N VAL A 257 -13.80 8.23 16.95
CA VAL A 257 -12.55 7.59 17.39
C VAL A 257 -12.06 6.64 16.32
N VAL A 258 -10.77 6.66 16.02
CA VAL A 258 -10.08 5.61 15.25
C VAL A 258 -9.07 4.93 16.16
N ALA A 259 -9.10 3.60 16.18
CA ALA A 259 -8.27 2.77 17.03
C ALA A 259 -7.71 1.56 16.27
N GLY A 260 -6.51 1.15 16.63
CA GLY A 260 -5.86 -0.03 16.03
C GLY A 260 -4.50 -0.32 16.64
N THR A 261 -3.86 -1.36 16.12
CA THR A 261 -2.60 -1.93 16.65
C THR A 261 -1.47 -2.03 15.62
N THR A 262 -1.72 -1.66 14.37
CA THR A 262 -0.75 -1.70 13.26
C THR A 262 -0.82 -0.43 12.39
N SER A 263 0.28 -0.12 11.72
CA SER A 263 0.44 0.94 10.70
C SER A 263 1.11 0.37 9.45
N HIS A 264 1.54 1.18 8.47
CA HIS A 264 2.24 0.61 7.30
C HIS A 264 3.65 0.09 7.63
N PHE A 265 4.44 0.88 8.37
CA PHE A 265 5.88 0.65 8.55
C PHE A 265 6.26 0.74 10.03
N SER A 266 5.67 -0.11 10.87
CA SER A 266 6.06 -0.12 12.27
C SER A 266 6.01 -1.52 12.84
N ARG A 267 6.71 -1.71 13.96
CA ARG A 267 6.34 -2.75 14.90
C ARG A 267 4.86 -2.58 15.27
N ALA A 268 4.13 -3.69 15.42
CA ALA A 268 2.79 -3.68 15.97
C ALA A 268 2.84 -3.08 17.38
N PHE A 269 2.05 -2.05 17.63
CA PHE A 269 2.11 -1.24 18.83
C PHE A 269 0.93 -1.52 19.74
N PRO A 270 1.07 -1.37 21.07
CA PRO A 270 -0.06 -1.36 21.98
C PRO A 270 -1.12 -0.38 21.46
N GLN A 271 -2.40 -0.71 21.63
CA GLN A 271 -3.48 0.01 20.98
C GLN A 271 -3.32 1.52 21.08
N VAL A 272 -3.39 2.18 19.93
CA VAL A 272 -3.50 3.64 19.83
C VAL A 272 -4.95 3.98 19.57
N LYS A 273 -5.43 5.08 20.16
CA LYS A 273 -6.71 5.71 19.84
C LYS A 273 -6.48 7.15 19.48
N VAL A 274 -7.08 7.60 18.40
CA VAL A 274 -7.09 9.01 17.99
C VAL A 274 -8.53 9.51 17.95
N ASP A 275 -8.79 10.59 18.69
CA ASP A 275 -10.10 11.25 18.72
C ASP A 275 -10.09 12.36 17.63
N LEU A 276 -11.14 12.40 16.83
CA LEU A 276 -11.31 13.35 15.73
C LEU A 276 -12.46 14.33 15.98
N GLU A 277 -12.19 15.60 15.66
CA GLU A 277 -13.20 16.64 15.56
C GLU A 277 -13.06 17.40 14.23
N ALA A 278 -14.17 17.46 13.48
CA ALA A 278 -14.25 18.19 12.22
C ALA A 278 -13.10 17.87 11.25
N GLY A 279 -12.82 16.58 11.08
CA GLY A 279 -11.79 16.05 10.19
C GLY A 279 -10.42 15.89 10.82
N GLN A 280 -10.13 16.50 11.96
CA GLN A 280 -8.77 16.61 12.49
C GLN A 280 -8.61 15.82 13.79
N ILE A 281 -7.45 15.18 13.96
CA ILE A 281 -7.09 14.57 15.23
C ILE A 281 -6.87 15.67 16.28
N VAL A 282 -7.59 15.56 17.41
CA VAL A 282 -7.48 16.48 18.54
C VAL A 282 -6.83 15.84 19.77
N LYS A 283 -6.78 14.49 19.82
CA LYS A 283 -6.23 13.76 20.95
C LYS A 283 -5.73 12.38 20.54
N VAL A 284 -4.65 11.92 21.19
CA VAL A 284 -4.02 10.62 20.97
C VAL A 284 -3.78 9.93 22.30
N VAL A 285 -4.27 8.70 22.46
CA VAL A 285 -4.16 7.89 23.68
C VAL A 285 -3.48 6.56 23.34
N GLY A 286 -2.56 6.10 24.20
CA GLY A 286 -1.85 4.84 23.99
C GLY A 286 -0.82 4.91 22.87
N GLY A 287 -0.59 3.78 22.18
CA GLY A 287 0.32 3.68 21.04
C GLY A 287 1.81 3.49 21.37
N ALA A 288 2.19 3.45 22.66
CA ALA A 288 3.59 3.50 23.10
C ALA A 288 4.37 4.63 22.39
N ALA A 289 5.63 4.39 22.00
CA ALA A 289 6.46 5.38 21.32
C ALA A 289 5.88 5.88 19.99
N TYR A 290 5.09 5.06 19.28
CA TYR A 290 4.39 5.51 18.08
C TYR A 290 3.35 6.58 18.43
N GLY A 291 2.54 6.33 19.47
CA GLY A 291 1.58 7.31 19.99
C GLY A 291 2.25 8.56 20.60
N ASP A 292 3.43 8.43 21.22
CA ASP A 292 4.21 9.59 21.69
C ASP A 292 4.62 10.48 20.51
N ALA A 293 5.14 9.89 19.43
CA ALA A 293 5.51 10.63 18.24
C ALA A 293 4.32 11.37 17.61
N TRP A 294 3.14 10.75 17.57
CA TRP A 294 1.91 11.43 17.14
C TRP A 294 1.61 12.68 17.97
N ARG A 295 1.74 12.60 19.31
CA ARG A 295 1.50 13.74 20.21
C ARG A 295 2.48 14.88 19.95
N ASP A 296 3.76 14.58 19.77
CA ASP A 296 4.79 15.57 19.47
C ASP A 296 4.55 16.28 18.14
N LEU A 297 4.20 15.52 17.09
CA LEU A 297 3.93 16.06 15.75
C LEU A 297 2.63 16.88 15.70
N LEU A 298 1.62 16.50 16.49
CA LEU A 298 0.38 17.29 16.66
C LEU A 298 0.71 18.66 17.26
N GLU A 299 1.48 18.67 18.35
CA GLU A 299 1.90 19.89 19.02
C GLU A 299 2.73 20.79 18.09
N GLU A 300 3.67 20.22 17.33
CA GLU A 300 4.48 20.95 16.35
C GLU A 300 3.63 21.60 15.26
N SER A 301 2.66 20.87 14.71
CA SER A 301 1.90 21.33 13.55
C SER A 301 0.70 22.23 13.87
N LYS A 302 0.23 22.29 15.13
CA LYS A 302 -1.07 22.88 15.51
C LYS A 302 -1.31 24.33 15.07
N ARG A 303 -0.26 25.11 14.80
CA ARG A 303 -0.36 26.52 14.37
C ARG A 303 -0.11 26.73 12.88
N THR A 304 0.24 25.68 12.15
CA THR A 304 0.56 25.75 10.72
C THR A 304 -0.72 25.66 9.89
N GLN A 305 -0.98 26.67 9.07
CA GLN A 305 -2.05 26.60 8.07
C GLN A 305 -1.53 25.96 6.78
N TYR A 306 -2.03 24.78 6.44
CA TYR A 306 -1.74 24.10 5.18
C TYR A 306 -2.76 24.50 4.11
N PRO A 307 -2.36 24.63 2.82
CA PRO A 307 -3.29 25.03 1.76
C PRO A 307 -4.48 24.07 1.55
N CYS A 308 -4.29 22.77 1.81
CA CYS A 308 -5.30 21.73 1.58
C CYS A 308 -6.26 21.52 2.77
N PHE A 309 -6.06 22.20 3.90
CA PHE A 309 -6.87 21.99 5.11
C PHE A 309 -7.65 23.24 5.52
N PRO A 310 -8.85 23.08 6.08
CA PRO A 310 -9.72 24.21 6.38
C PRO A 310 -9.28 25.02 7.60
N ARG A 311 -8.45 24.47 8.49
CA ARG A 311 -7.94 25.14 9.69
C ARG A 311 -6.48 24.71 9.97
N PRO A 312 -5.75 25.41 10.87
CA PRO A 312 -4.38 25.04 11.22
C PRO A 312 -4.23 23.63 11.79
N GLY A 313 -3.08 23.01 11.57
CA GLY A 313 -2.70 21.66 11.99
C GLY A 313 -2.66 20.65 10.84
N LEU A 314 -1.82 19.62 10.99
CA LEU A 314 -1.50 18.67 9.90
C LEU A 314 -2.47 17.49 9.81
N PHE A 315 -2.80 16.89 10.95
CA PHE A 315 -3.39 15.55 10.98
C PHE A 315 -4.91 15.52 10.78
N TYR A 316 -5.32 15.90 9.57
CA TYR A 316 -6.66 15.66 9.06
C TYR A 316 -6.79 14.25 8.48
N LEU A 317 -7.95 13.61 8.63
CA LEU A 317 -8.30 12.39 7.90
C LEU A 317 -8.19 12.68 6.41
N TRP A 318 -7.21 12.05 5.77
CA TRP A 318 -6.98 12.21 4.34
C TRP A 318 -7.31 10.95 3.57
N GLU A 319 -7.16 9.79 4.21
CA GLU A 319 -7.34 8.50 3.57
C GLU A 319 -8.13 7.56 4.48
N ALA A 320 -9.20 6.98 3.94
CA ALA A 320 -9.88 5.81 4.48
C ALA A 320 -10.00 4.80 3.35
N ALA A 321 -8.92 4.07 3.10
CA ALA A 321 -8.76 3.33 1.87
C ALA A 321 -8.98 1.82 2.03
N ILE A 322 -9.78 1.25 1.13
CA ILE A 322 -10.25 -0.13 1.18
C ILE A 322 -9.39 -1.01 0.28
N GLY A 323 -8.78 -2.05 0.84
CA GLY A 323 -8.23 -3.17 0.07
C GLY A 323 -9.34 -4.02 -0.55
N THR A 324 -9.10 -4.59 -1.73
CA THR A 324 -10.16 -5.30 -2.49
C THR A 324 -9.79 -6.69 -2.98
N ASN A 325 -8.58 -7.18 -2.73
CA ASN A 325 -8.14 -8.49 -3.20
C ASN A 325 -8.33 -9.56 -2.11
N PRO A 326 -9.21 -10.57 -2.28
CA PRO A 326 -9.45 -11.59 -1.25
C PRO A 326 -8.29 -12.58 -1.09
N LYS A 327 -7.30 -12.55 -1.97
CA LYS A 327 -6.20 -13.54 -2.03
C LYS A 327 -4.89 -13.04 -1.44
N ILE A 328 -4.93 -11.92 -0.72
CA ILE A 328 -3.79 -11.41 0.03
C ILE A 328 -3.68 -12.19 1.34
N LEU A 329 -2.52 -12.79 1.55
CA LEU A 329 -2.09 -13.44 2.79
C LEU A 329 -1.05 -12.56 3.46
N ARG A 330 -1.07 -12.52 4.80
CA ARG A 330 0.02 -11.94 5.59
C ARG A 330 1.32 -12.71 5.31
N PRO A 331 2.43 -12.05 4.97
CA PRO A 331 3.71 -12.72 4.78
C PRO A 331 4.28 -13.24 6.11
N SER A 332 5.08 -14.28 6.02
CA SER A 332 5.94 -14.74 7.11
C SER A 332 6.94 -13.65 7.54
N HIS A 333 7.40 -13.68 8.79
CA HIS A 333 8.42 -12.75 9.30
C HIS A 333 8.13 -11.25 9.06
N ILE A 334 6.85 -10.88 9.15
CA ILE A 334 6.35 -9.52 8.89
C ILE A 334 7.07 -8.44 9.71
N GLU A 335 7.61 -8.78 10.89
CA GLU A 335 8.42 -7.91 11.75
C GLU A 335 9.76 -7.48 11.13
N ARG A 336 10.17 -8.11 10.03
CA ARG A 336 11.42 -7.85 9.29
C ARG A 336 11.19 -7.28 7.89
N HIS A 337 9.96 -6.87 7.59
CA HIS A 337 9.58 -6.44 6.24
C HIS A 337 9.38 -4.94 6.17
N SER A 338 10.51 -4.21 6.23
CA SER A 338 10.65 -2.74 6.20
C SER A 338 9.66 -2.02 5.29
N SER A 339 9.46 -2.61 4.11
CA SER A 339 8.36 -2.40 3.19
C SER A 339 7.79 -3.77 2.82
N GLY A 340 6.51 -3.84 2.45
CA GLY A 340 5.85 -5.11 2.18
C GLY A 340 5.45 -5.93 3.42
N GLY A 341 5.56 -5.38 4.63
CA GLY A 341 5.03 -5.96 5.86
C GLY A 341 3.53 -5.70 6.04
N PHE A 342 3.13 -4.93 7.07
CA PHE A 342 1.71 -4.57 7.27
C PHE A 342 1.13 -3.76 6.09
N GLU A 343 2.00 -3.10 5.35
CA GLU A 343 1.63 -2.45 4.12
C GLU A 343 1.21 -3.42 3.00
N TRP A 344 1.58 -4.71 3.07
CA TRP A 344 1.04 -5.77 2.21
C TRP A 344 -0.38 -6.16 2.58
N GLU A 345 -0.64 -6.42 3.86
CA GLU A 345 -1.95 -6.94 4.31
C GLU A 345 -3.10 -5.96 4.11
N ARG A 346 -2.83 -4.63 4.05
CA ARG A 346 -3.85 -3.61 3.73
C ARG A 346 -4.55 -3.83 2.39
N ARG A 347 -3.91 -4.54 1.46
CA ARG A 347 -4.44 -4.83 0.12
C ARG A 347 -5.55 -5.89 0.16
N ARG A 348 -5.65 -6.63 1.27
CA ARG A 348 -6.67 -7.67 1.49
C ARG A 348 -8.06 -7.06 1.47
N SER A 349 -8.99 -7.75 0.81
CA SER A 349 -10.38 -7.29 0.69
C SER A 349 -10.97 -6.94 2.05
N GLY A 350 -11.54 -5.75 2.18
CA GLY A 350 -12.27 -5.33 3.37
C GLY A 350 -11.43 -4.83 4.55
N VAL A 351 -10.10 -4.85 4.45
CA VAL A 351 -9.23 -4.08 5.35
C VAL A 351 -9.31 -2.61 4.96
N ILE A 352 -9.37 -1.72 5.95
CA ILE A 352 -9.25 -0.28 5.75
C ILE A 352 -7.99 0.21 6.45
N HIS A 353 -7.12 0.93 5.75
CA HIS A 353 -6.12 1.75 6.43
C HIS A 353 -6.57 3.22 6.45
N MET A 354 -6.44 3.81 7.63
CA MET A 354 -6.78 5.19 7.93
C MET A 354 -5.50 6.01 7.93
N GLY A 355 -5.38 6.99 7.05
CA GLY A 355 -4.24 7.91 6.97
C GLY A 355 -4.65 9.31 7.42
N PHE A 356 -3.79 9.96 8.22
CA PHE A 356 -4.00 11.35 8.64
C PHE A 356 -2.79 12.21 8.34
N GLY A 357 -2.99 13.35 7.68
CA GLY A 357 -1.92 14.22 7.19
C GLY A 357 -2.07 14.60 5.72
N THR A 358 -0.99 15.00 5.07
CA THR A 358 -0.99 15.44 3.66
C THR A 358 -1.09 14.27 2.67
N LEU A 359 -1.67 14.51 1.49
CA LEU A 359 -1.71 13.54 0.41
C LEU A 359 -0.31 13.33 -0.19
N TRP A 360 0.04 12.08 -0.46
CA TRP A 360 1.36 11.68 -0.95
C TRP A 360 1.71 12.29 -2.31
N ARG A 361 2.84 13.00 -2.43
CA ARG A 361 3.30 13.73 -3.64
C ARG A 361 2.33 14.83 -4.11
N ALA A 362 1.45 15.30 -3.24
CA ALA A 362 0.59 16.42 -3.57
C ALA A 362 1.39 17.73 -3.68
N PRO A 363 0.90 18.73 -4.42
CA PRO A 363 1.49 20.07 -4.45
C PRO A 363 1.74 20.66 -3.05
N GLU A 364 0.95 20.29 -2.05
CA GLU A 364 1.04 20.76 -0.68
C GLU A 364 2.24 20.18 0.08
N GLU A 365 2.66 18.93 -0.20
CA GLU A 365 3.89 18.37 0.36
C GLU A 365 5.12 19.11 -0.18
N LYS A 366 5.11 19.45 -1.47
CA LYS A 366 6.15 20.28 -2.09
C LYS A 366 6.20 21.68 -1.46
N TRP A 367 5.03 22.32 -1.32
CA TRP A 367 4.92 23.63 -0.67
C TRP A 367 5.51 23.64 0.75
N ALA A 368 5.23 22.60 1.54
CA ALA A 368 5.72 22.47 2.91
C ALA A 368 7.22 22.18 2.96
N GLY A 369 7.71 21.24 2.14
CA GLY A 369 9.13 20.88 2.07
C GLY A 369 10.02 22.07 1.68
N GLU A 370 9.61 22.88 0.71
CA GLU A 370 10.32 24.11 0.31
C GLU A 370 10.41 25.17 1.44
N ARG A 371 9.54 25.08 2.45
CA ARG A 371 9.42 26.02 3.57
C ARG A 371 9.95 25.47 4.89
N ALA A 372 10.54 24.29 4.85
CA ALA A 372 10.95 23.55 6.06
C ALA A 372 9.81 23.31 7.07
N ILE A 373 8.59 23.18 6.56
CA ILE A 373 7.38 22.90 7.36
C ILE A 373 7.16 21.40 7.43
N LEU A 374 6.74 20.89 8.59
CA LEU A 374 6.37 19.49 8.76
C LEU A 374 5.28 19.08 7.77
N TYR A 375 5.45 17.94 7.10
CA TYR A 375 4.41 17.32 6.28
C TYR A 375 4.56 15.80 6.27
N GLY A 376 3.60 15.13 5.64
CA GLY A 376 3.46 13.68 5.62
C GLY A 376 2.16 13.28 6.30
N HIS A 377 1.99 11.98 6.46
CA HIS A 377 0.87 11.38 7.15
C HIS A 377 1.29 10.10 7.85
N LEU A 378 0.44 9.63 8.75
CA LEU A 378 0.66 8.42 9.54
C LEU A 378 -0.60 7.57 9.53
N HIS A 379 -0.46 6.27 9.81
CA HIS A 379 -1.54 5.31 9.59
C HIS A 379 -1.99 4.55 10.84
N ILE A 380 -3.24 4.13 10.80
CA ILE A 380 -3.83 3.10 11.67
C ILE A 380 -4.62 2.13 10.77
N HIS A 381 -4.37 0.83 10.87
CA HIS A 381 -5.14 -0.16 10.10
C HIS A 381 -6.33 -0.69 10.89
N LEU A 382 -7.42 -0.91 10.18
CA LEU A 382 -8.66 -1.52 10.64
C LEU A 382 -8.80 -2.85 9.92
N LEU A 383 -8.63 -3.94 10.67
CA LEU A 383 -8.55 -5.27 10.09
C LEU A 383 -9.91 -5.96 9.99
N LEU A 384 -10.92 -5.53 10.77
CA LEU A 384 -12.25 -6.10 10.81
C LEU A 384 -13.38 -5.04 10.69
N PRO A 385 -13.25 -4.02 9.83
CA PRO A 385 -14.16 -2.89 9.85
C PRO A 385 -15.58 -3.26 9.36
N THR A 386 -16.56 -2.50 9.81
CA THR A 386 -17.89 -2.42 9.23
C THR A 386 -18.12 -1.01 8.73
N LEU A 387 -18.35 -0.87 7.42
CA LEU A 387 -18.59 0.41 6.78
C LEU A 387 -20.00 0.42 6.20
N VAL A 388 -20.80 1.40 6.64
CA VAL A 388 -22.16 1.64 6.15
C VAL A 388 -22.24 3.04 5.56
N VAL A 389 -22.74 3.13 4.33
CA VAL A 389 -23.09 4.40 3.68
C VAL A 389 -24.59 4.60 3.80
N THR A 390 -25.02 5.68 4.44
CA THR A 390 -26.42 6.12 4.45
C THR A 390 -26.59 7.17 3.37
N ALA A 391 -27.39 6.87 2.35
CA ALA A 391 -27.71 7.78 1.25
C ALA A 391 -28.56 8.99 1.73
N LYS A 392 -28.72 10.00 0.87
CA LYS A 392 -29.49 11.22 1.14
C LYS A 392 -30.96 10.94 1.51
N ASP A 393 -31.53 9.86 0.99
CA ASP A 393 -32.89 9.39 1.28
C ASP A 393 -33.00 8.57 2.59
N GLY A 394 -31.89 8.37 3.31
CA GLY A 394 -31.82 7.59 4.54
C GLY A 394 -31.59 6.09 4.33
N LYS A 395 -31.52 5.59 3.08
CA LYS A 395 -31.25 4.19 2.80
C LYS A 395 -29.82 3.81 3.16
N GLU A 396 -29.65 2.72 3.89
CA GLU A 396 -28.34 2.20 4.26
C GLU A 396 -27.81 1.18 3.24
N HIS A 397 -26.53 1.31 2.92
CA HIS A 397 -25.77 0.45 2.04
C HIS A 397 -24.53 -0.04 2.78
N ALA A 398 -24.53 -1.32 3.17
CA ALA A 398 -23.36 -1.94 3.76
C ALA A 398 -22.30 -2.19 2.68
N VAL A 399 -21.11 -1.59 2.86
CA VAL A 399 -19.95 -1.77 1.98
C VAL A 399 -19.05 -2.88 2.51
N ILE A 400 -18.83 -2.88 3.83
CA ILE A 400 -18.02 -3.88 4.53
C ILE A 400 -18.79 -4.36 5.75
N ARG A 401 -18.76 -5.66 6.01
CA ARG A 401 -19.31 -6.28 7.22
C ARG A 401 -18.21 -7.09 7.90
N LYS A 402 -17.75 -6.62 9.06
CA LYS A 402 -16.74 -7.31 9.89
C LYS A 402 -15.50 -7.74 9.08
N GLY A 403 -14.96 -6.84 8.26
CA GLY A 403 -13.80 -7.07 7.41
C GLY A 403 -14.09 -7.80 6.09
N ARG A 404 -15.33 -8.19 5.78
CA ARG A 404 -15.68 -8.77 4.47
C ARG A 404 -16.38 -7.75 3.58
N LEU A 405 -15.95 -7.62 2.33
CA LEU A 405 -16.65 -6.79 1.34
C LEU A 405 -18.00 -7.42 0.98
N THR A 406 -19.07 -6.65 1.01
CA THR A 406 -20.40 -7.13 0.58
C THR A 406 -20.43 -7.43 -0.93
N ALA A 407 -19.54 -6.82 -1.71
CA ALA A 407 -19.33 -7.10 -3.12
C ALA A 407 -18.92 -8.56 -3.40
N LEU A 408 -18.23 -9.24 -2.48
CA LEU A 408 -17.85 -10.65 -2.66
C LEU A 408 -19.06 -11.60 -2.60
N ASP A 409 -20.19 -11.12 -2.09
CA ASP A 409 -21.45 -11.86 -2.00
C ASP A 409 -22.47 -11.39 -3.07
N ASP A 410 -22.11 -10.41 -3.90
CA ASP A 410 -22.98 -9.89 -4.97
C ASP A 410 -23.25 -10.98 -6.03
N PRO A 411 -24.52 -11.22 -6.42
CA PRO A 411 -24.85 -12.27 -7.38
C PRO A 411 -24.14 -12.15 -8.74
N GLU A 412 -23.90 -10.94 -9.25
CA GLU A 412 -23.18 -10.74 -10.52
C GLU A 412 -21.69 -11.06 -10.36
N VAL A 413 -21.10 -10.69 -9.21
CA VAL A 413 -19.71 -11.06 -8.87
C VAL A 413 -19.58 -12.58 -8.77
N ARG A 414 -20.48 -13.26 -8.06
CA ARG A 414 -20.51 -14.72 -7.95
C ARG A 414 -20.72 -15.40 -9.30
N GLN A 415 -21.60 -14.86 -10.13
CA GLN A 415 -21.82 -15.37 -11.50
C GLN A 415 -20.55 -15.23 -12.34
N LEU A 416 -19.86 -14.09 -12.30
CA LEU A 416 -18.60 -13.89 -13.02
C LEU A 416 -17.49 -14.81 -12.50
N ALA A 417 -17.40 -14.99 -11.19
CA ALA A 417 -16.44 -15.89 -10.55
C ALA A 417 -16.56 -17.33 -11.06
N SER A 418 -17.77 -17.81 -11.36
CA SER A 418 -18.00 -19.17 -11.86
C SER A 418 -17.32 -19.47 -13.21
N LYS A 419 -16.92 -18.44 -13.96
CA LYS A 419 -16.12 -18.59 -15.19
C LYS A 419 -14.64 -18.92 -14.94
N TYR A 420 -14.15 -18.65 -13.74
CA TYR A 420 -12.73 -18.79 -13.37
C TYR A 420 -12.47 -19.94 -12.37
N GLY A 421 -13.53 -20.52 -11.81
CA GLY A 421 -13.45 -21.60 -10.84
C GLY A 421 -14.67 -21.64 -9.93
N ASP A 422 -14.56 -22.35 -8.81
CA ASP A 422 -15.60 -22.35 -7.77
C ASP A 422 -15.71 -20.94 -7.14
N PRO A 423 -16.88 -20.26 -7.22
CA PRO A 423 -17.09 -18.96 -6.60
C PRO A 423 -16.80 -18.94 -5.10
N ASP A 424 -17.09 -20.02 -4.37
CA ASP A 424 -16.89 -20.06 -2.92
C ASP A 424 -15.42 -20.09 -2.56
N GLU A 425 -14.59 -20.79 -3.34
CA GLU A 425 -13.14 -20.80 -3.16
C GLU A 425 -12.45 -19.56 -3.73
N LEU A 426 -13.02 -18.93 -4.76
CA LEU A 426 -12.41 -17.75 -5.40
C LEU A 426 -12.74 -16.45 -4.65
N LEU A 427 -13.91 -16.33 -4.02
CA LEU A 427 -14.36 -15.11 -3.34
C LEU A 427 -14.21 -15.15 -1.82
N LYS A 428 -13.81 -16.30 -1.26
CA LYS A 428 -13.38 -16.41 0.14
C LYS A 428 -12.04 -15.72 0.35
N GLU A 429 -11.88 -15.05 1.48
CA GLU A 429 -10.58 -14.51 1.84
C GLU A 429 -9.61 -15.61 2.28
N ASP A 430 -8.42 -15.64 1.69
CA ASP A 430 -7.41 -16.66 2.01
C ASP A 430 -6.80 -16.43 3.40
N TRP A 431 -6.86 -15.19 3.91
CA TRP A 431 -6.42 -14.83 5.26
C TRP A 431 -7.50 -14.06 6.01
N ILE A 432 -7.69 -14.45 7.27
CA ILE A 432 -8.49 -13.73 8.27
C ILE A 432 -7.56 -13.46 9.46
N PRO A 433 -7.37 -12.19 9.86
CA PRO A 433 -6.56 -11.83 11.01
C PRO A 433 -6.95 -12.63 12.25
N GLN A 434 -5.98 -13.27 12.90
CA GLN A 434 -6.18 -13.99 14.15
C GLN A 434 -5.93 -13.03 15.32
N ILE A 435 -7.01 -12.44 15.85
CA ILE A 435 -7.00 -11.47 16.94
C ILE A 435 -7.74 -12.09 18.14
N PRO A 436 -7.04 -12.39 19.24
CA PRO A 436 -7.64 -12.95 20.46
C PRO A 436 -8.83 -12.12 20.95
N GLY A 437 -9.92 -12.80 21.28
CA GLY A 437 -11.16 -12.18 21.76
C GLY A 437 -12.06 -11.62 20.65
N LEU A 438 -11.57 -11.53 19.40
CA LEU A 438 -12.34 -11.02 18.26
C LEU A 438 -12.60 -12.11 17.19
N THR A 439 -11.54 -12.75 16.70
CA THR A 439 -11.62 -13.78 15.65
C THR A 439 -11.09 -15.14 16.09
N CYS A 440 -10.36 -15.20 17.20
CA CYS A 440 -9.91 -16.44 17.82
C CYS A 440 -10.03 -16.38 19.36
N ALA A 441 -9.85 -17.53 20.01
CA ALA A 441 -9.96 -17.63 21.48
C ALA A 441 -8.86 -16.81 22.19
N GLY A 442 -9.22 -16.18 23.31
CA GLY A 442 -8.32 -15.38 24.16
C GLY A 442 -8.97 -14.06 24.57
N SER A 443 -8.15 -13.08 25.00
CA SER A 443 -8.60 -11.75 25.44
C SER A 443 -8.05 -10.66 24.51
N TYR A 444 -8.94 -9.77 24.06
CA TYR A 444 -8.54 -8.61 23.28
C TYR A 444 -7.75 -7.62 24.15
N GLU A 445 -8.09 -7.48 25.43
CA GLU A 445 -7.39 -6.61 26.37
C GLU A 445 -5.93 -7.02 26.59
N GLU A 446 -5.62 -8.32 26.52
CA GLU A 446 -4.24 -8.82 26.54
C GLU A 446 -3.54 -8.61 25.20
N TYR A 447 -4.22 -8.89 24.08
CA TYR A 447 -3.70 -8.63 22.74
C TYR A 447 -3.33 -7.15 22.55
N ALA A 448 -4.23 -6.25 22.91
CA ALA A 448 -4.09 -4.80 22.73
C ALA A 448 -2.91 -4.20 23.53
N LYS A 449 -2.36 -4.90 24.53
CA LYS A 449 -1.18 -4.45 25.29
C LYS A 449 0.14 -4.82 24.61
N ASP A 450 0.19 -5.91 23.87
CA ASP A 450 1.38 -6.38 23.14
C ASP A 450 0.97 -7.22 21.93
N PRO A 451 0.45 -6.58 20.86
CA PRO A 451 -0.03 -7.30 19.69
C PRO A 451 1.11 -7.99 18.92
N ALA A 452 2.33 -7.46 19.02
CA ALA A 452 3.54 -8.06 18.44
C ALA A 452 3.76 -9.51 18.90
N LYS A 453 3.54 -9.82 20.19
CA LYS A 453 3.64 -11.19 20.72
C LYS A 453 2.74 -12.18 19.98
N TRP A 454 1.56 -11.73 19.54
CA TRP A 454 0.59 -12.57 18.85
C TRP A 454 0.81 -12.60 17.36
N ILE A 455 1.10 -11.44 16.74
CA ILE A 455 1.30 -11.32 15.30
C ILE A 455 2.59 -12.03 14.87
N TYR A 456 3.68 -11.88 15.62
CA TYR A 456 5.00 -12.44 15.26
C TYR A 456 5.21 -13.84 15.83
N GLY A 457 4.45 -14.22 16.85
CA GLY A 457 4.47 -15.56 17.44
C GLY A 457 3.71 -16.61 16.64
N GLN A 458 2.94 -16.21 15.62
CA GLN A 458 2.27 -17.11 14.70
C GLN A 458 3.31 -17.76 13.78
N LYS A 459 3.50 -19.08 13.91
CA LYS A 459 4.21 -19.86 12.88
C LYS A 459 3.30 -19.93 11.66
N ALA A 460 3.82 -19.51 10.51
CA ALA A 460 3.14 -19.57 9.21
C ALA A 460 2.70 -21.00 8.86
#